data_AF-A0A952U9E2-F1
#
_entry.id   AF-A0A952U9E2-F1
#
_cell.length_a   1.000
_cell.length_b   1.000
_cell.length_c   1.000
_cell.angle_alpha   90.00
_cell.angle_beta   90.00
_cell.angle_gamma   90.00
#
_symmetry.space_group_name_H-M   'P 1'
#
loop_
_entity.id
_entity.type
_entity.pdbx_description
1 polymer ?
#
loop_
_entity_poly.entity_id
_entity_poly.type
_entity_poly.pdbx_seq_one_letter_code
_entity_poly.pdbx_strand_id
1 'polypeptide(L)'
;MNELTKQERTVLALVAKGWRNAKIADELVVSTRTIETHLYRIFDKLGVSSRTEAALYALKSAALISSEISGTSDDAADNHRYSINVS
;
A
#
# COMPACT_ATOMS: atom_id res chain seq x y z
N MET A 1 -3.27 -2.86 -6.29
CA MET A 1 -3.47 -3.04 -4.82
C MET A 1 -4.91 -3.26 -4.37
N ASN A 2 -5.92 -2.83 -5.14
CA ASN A 2 -7.33 -2.96 -4.74
C ASN A 2 -7.83 -4.43 -4.72
N GLU A 3 -7.21 -5.32 -5.48
CA GLU A 3 -7.56 -6.76 -5.55
C GLU A 3 -6.91 -7.63 -4.45
N LEU A 4 -5.93 -7.08 -3.74
CA LEU A 4 -5.34 -7.76 -2.60
C LEU A 4 -6.26 -7.63 -1.39
N THR A 5 -6.33 -8.68 -0.57
CA THR A 5 -6.96 -8.62 0.74
C THR A 5 -6.11 -7.81 1.72
N LYS A 6 -6.68 -7.47 2.89
CA LYS A 6 -5.92 -6.78 3.95
C LYS A 6 -4.68 -7.58 4.38
N GLN A 7 -4.81 -8.89 4.58
CA GLN A 7 -3.68 -9.75 4.95
C GLN A 7 -2.61 -9.83 3.85
N GLU A 8 -3.03 -9.97 2.59
CA GLU A 8 -2.10 -10.00 1.45
C GLU A 8 -1.31 -8.69 1.30
N ARG A 9 -1.96 -7.54 1.53
CA ARG A 9 -1.25 -6.24 1.59
C ARG A 9 -0.23 -6.19 2.70
N THR A 10 -0.57 -6.68 3.90
CA THR A 10 0.37 -6.74 5.03
C THR A 10 1.58 -7.61 4.69
N VAL A 11 1.37 -8.81 4.15
CA VAL A 11 2.46 -9.71 3.72
C VAL A 11 3.32 -9.03 2.66
N LEU A 12 2.72 -8.42 1.64
CA LEU A 12 3.43 -7.72 0.57
C LEU A 12 4.28 -6.55 1.11
N ALA A 13 3.77 -5.79 2.09
CA ALA A 13 4.52 -4.71 2.72
C ALA A 13 5.75 -5.23 3.48
N LEU A 14 5.63 -6.35 4.19
CA LEU A 14 6.76 -6.99 4.87
C LEU A 14 7.78 -7.56 3.87
N VAL A 15 7.32 -8.06 2.73
CA VAL A 15 8.19 -8.48 1.62
C VAL A 15 8.99 -7.30 1.08
N ALA A 16 8.35 -6.15 0.87
CA ALA A 16 9.00 -4.93 0.41
C ALA A 16 10.07 -4.42 1.39
N LYS A 17 9.93 -4.70 2.69
CA LYS A 17 10.95 -4.45 3.72
C LYS A 17 12.11 -5.46 3.69
N GLY A 18 12.09 -6.44 2.79
CA GLY A 18 13.15 -7.47 2.65
C GLY A 18 13.03 -8.64 3.62
N TRP A 19 11.90 -8.81 4.33
CA TRP A 19 11.78 -9.83 5.38
C TRP A 19 11.57 -11.25 4.82
N ARG A 20 12.35 -12.23 5.27
CA ARG A 20 12.19 -13.63 4.86
C ARG A 20 10.86 -14.22 5.35
N ASN A 21 10.36 -15.25 4.66
CA ASN A 21 9.06 -15.87 4.98
C ASN A 21 8.95 -16.34 6.43
N ALA A 22 10.02 -16.92 6.99
CA ALA A 22 10.05 -17.34 8.40
C ALA A 22 9.82 -16.15 9.36
N LYS A 23 10.52 -15.03 9.15
CA LYS A 23 10.33 -13.82 9.96
C LYS A 23 8.92 -13.24 9.83
N ILE A 24 8.34 -13.28 8.62
CA ILE A 24 6.96 -12.85 8.39
C ILE A 24 5.97 -13.78 9.11
N ALA A 25 6.23 -15.09 9.07
CA ALA A 25 5.42 -16.10 9.73
C ALA A 25 5.42 -15.91 11.25
N ASP A 26 6.59 -15.66 11.84
CA ASP A 26 6.76 -15.36 13.25
C ASP A 26 6.01 -14.08 13.65
N GLU A 27 6.18 -13.00 12.87
CA GLU A 27 5.51 -11.71 13.13
C GLU A 27 3.99 -11.82 13.08
N LEU A 28 3.46 -12.58 12.12
CA LEU A 28 2.02 -12.74 11.92
C LEU A 28 1.44 -13.90 12.72
N VAL A 29 2.26 -14.62 13.49
CA VAL A 29 1.87 -15.80 14.29
C VAL A 29 1.15 -16.86 13.42
N VAL A 30 1.74 -17.16 12.26
CA VAL A 30 1.25 -18.17 11.31
C VAL A 30 2.38 -19.11 10.89
N SER A 31 2.07 -20.15 10.13
CA SER A 31 3.10 -21.03 9.57
C SER A 31 3.80 -20.41 8.35
N THR A 32 5.06 -20.79 8.11
CA THR A 32 5.77 -20.44 6.87
C THR A 32 5.00 -20.86 5.62
N ARG A 33 4.31 -22.01 5.68
CA ARG A 33 3.47 -22.51 4.59
C ARG A 33 2.27 -21.59 4.30
N THR A 34 1.70 -20.99 5.33
CA THR A 34 0.65 -19.97 5.20
C THR A 34 1.20 -18.76 4.45
N ILE A 35 2.40 -18.29 4.79
CA ILE A 35 3.06 -17.19 4.08
C ILE A 35 3.34 -17.54 2.60
N GLU A 36 3.85 -18.73 2.31
CA GLU A 36 4.03 -19.19 0.92
C GLU A 36 2.73 -19.16 0.12
N THR A 37 1.62 -19.58 0.75
CA THR A 37 0.30 -19.56 0.12
C THR A 37 -0.18 -18.14 -0.16
N HIS A 38 0.03 -17.21 0.78
CA HIS A 38 -0.27 -15.80 0.55
C HIS A 38 0.59 -15.22 -0.58
N LEU A 39 1.89 -15.53 -0.63
CA LEU A 39 2.78 -15.05 -1.69
C LEU A 39 2.37 -15.57 -3.07
N TYR A 40 2.01 -16.84 -3.18
CA TYR A 40 1.49 -17.39 -4.43
C TYR A 40 0.26 -16.61 -4.93
N ARG A 41 -0.73 -16.38 -4.06
CA ARG A 41 -1.94 -15.61 -4.40
C ARG A 41 -1.62 -14.15 -4.74
N ILE A 42 -0.67 -13.54 -4.02
CA ILE A 42 -0.22 -12.18 -4.32
C ILE A 42 0.42 -12.12 -5.70
N PHE A 43 1.30 -13.08 -6.02
CA PHE A 43 2.01 -13.11 -7.29
C PHE A 43 1.03 -13.29 -8.46
N ASP A 44 0.09 -14.21 -8.31
CA ASP A 44 -0.99 -14.44 -9.28
C ASP A 44 -1.84 -13.17 -9.51
N LYS A 45 -2.31 -12.54 -8.42
CA LYS A 45 -3.10 -11.30 -8.49
C LYS A 45 -2.33 -10.09 -9.03
N LEU A 46 -1.02 -10.03 -8.83
CA LEU A 46 -0.18 -8.95 -9.32
C LEU A 46 0.40 -9.22 -10.71
N GLY A 47 0.27 -10.44 -11.23
CA GLY A 47 0.89 -10.86 -12.48
C GLY A 47 2.42 -10.85 -12.45
N VAL A 48 3.02 -11.06 -11.27
CA VAL A 48 4.49 -11.07 -11.08
C VAL A 48 4.99 -12.48 -10.85
N SER A 49 6.22 -12.75 -11.25
CA SER A 49 6.83 -14.08 -11.20
C SER A 49 7.79 -14.25 -10.02
N SER A 50 8.24 -13.14 -9.42
CA SER A 50 9.27 -13.18 -8.39
C SER A 50 8.99 -12.28 -7.20
N ARG A 51 9.62 -12.65 -6.09
CA ARG A 51 9.63 -11.86 -4.85
C ARG A 51 10.17 -10.45 -5.07
N THR A 52 11.21 -10.31 -5.89
CA THR A 52 11.83 -9.02 -6.20
C THR A 52 10.87 -8.14 -6.98
N GLU A 53 10.19 -8.69 -7.99
CA GLU A 53 9.15 -7.98 -8.74
C GLU A 53 8.00 -7.53 -7.84
N ALA A 54 7.52 -8.42 -6.95
CA ALA A 54 6.49 -8.07 -5.98
C ALA A 54 6.93 -6.94 -5.04
N ALA A 55 8.16 -6.98 -4.54
CA ALA A 55 8.72 -5.93 -3.70
C ALA A 55 8.81 -4.58 -4.44
N LEU A 56 9.30 -4.58 -5.68
CA LEU A 56 9.36 -3.39 -6.53
C LEU A 56 7.97 -2.82 -6.81
N TYR A 57 6.99 -3.68 -7.09
CA TYR A 57 5.60 -3.26 -7.30
C TYR A 57 5.05 -2.55 -6.06
N ALA A 58 5.29 -3.09 -4.86
CA ALA A 58 4.86 -2.50 -3.61
C ALA A 58 5.51 -1.14 -3.34
N LEU A 59 6.82 -1.02 -3.59
CA LEU A 59 7.56 0.23 -3.44
C LEU A 59 7.08 1.31 -4.42
N LYS A 60 6.88 0.96 -5.70
CA LYS A 60 6.33 1.87 -6.72
C LYS A 60 4.94 2.37 -6.32
N SER A 61 4.08 1.47 -5.88
CA SER A 61 2.72 1.82 -5.47
C SER A 61 2.71 2.74 -4.25
N ALA A 62 3.60 2.52 -3.28
CA ALA A 62 3.73 3.39 -2.11
C ALA A 62 4.20 4.80 -2.49
N ALA A 63 5.16 4.91 -3.42
CA ALA A 63 5.64 6.20 -3.91
C ALA A 63 4.55 7.00 -4.65
N LEU A 64 3.70 6.33 -5.44
CA LEU A 64 2.57 6.97 -6.13
C LEU A 64 1.52 7.51 -5.16
N ILE A 65 1.24 6.80 -4.06
CA ILE A 65 0.32 7.28 -3.01
C ILE A 65 0.89 8.53 -2.33
N SER A 66 2.20 8.57 -2.06
CA SER A 66 2.85 9.74 -1.46
C SER A 66 2.80 10.98 -2.36
N SER A 67 2.85 10.82 -3.69
CA SER A 67 2.75 11.97 -4.61
C SER A 67 1.36 12.57 -4.71
N GLU A 68 0.31 11.79 -4.46
CA GLU A 68 -1.08 12.24 -4.60
C GLU A 68 -1.55 13.12 -3.42
N ILE A 69 -0.92 12.96 -2.25
CA ILE A 69 -1.21 13.77 -1.06
C ILE A 69 -0.62 15.19 -1.17
N SER A 70 0.52 15.35 -1.85
CA SER A 70 1.19 16.66 -2.01
C SER A 70 0.43 17.65 -2.90
N GLY A 71 -0.63 17.24 -3.61
CA GLY A 71 -1.38 18.09 -4.54
C GLY A 71 -2.66 18.75 -3.99
N THR A 72 -2.96 18.62 -2.69
CA THR A 72 -4.25 19.12 -2.13
C THR A 72 -4.12 20.31 -1.18
N SER A 73 -2.96 20.99 -1.16
CA SER A 73 -2.67 22.02 -0.15
C SER A 73 -2.57 23.47 -0.66
N ASP A 74 -2.88 23.78 -1.92
CA ASP A 74 -2.74 25.15 -2.45
C ASP A 74 -4.04 25.88 -2.86
N ASP A 75 -5.23 25.25 -2.79
CA ASP A 75 -6.50 25.89 -3.20
C ASP A 75 -7.42 26.27 -2.02
N ALA A 76 -6.89 27.00 -1.04
CA ALA A 76 -7.70 27.72 -0.05
C ALA A 76 -7.35 29.22 -0.02
N ALA A 77 -7.26 29.83 -1.20
CA ALA A 77 -7.37 31.27 -1.36
C ALA A 77 -8.67 31.57 -2.11
N ASP A 78 -9.53 32.35 -1.44
CA ASP A 78 -10.70 33.03 -1.98
C ASP A 78 -12.00 32.21 -2.11
N ASN A 79 -12.84 32.28 -1.07
CA ASN A 79 -14.19 32.82 -1.19
C ASN A 79 -14.84 32.84 0.21
N HIS A 80 -15.15 34.04 0.71
CA HIS A 80 -16.44 34.44 1.30
C HIS A 80 -16.24 35.73 2.09
N ARG A 81 -16.20 36.82 1.32
CA ARG A 81 -16.64 38.15 1.76
C ARG A 81 -18.11 38.01 2.21
N TYR A 82 -18.33 37.87 3.52
CA TYR A 82 -19.67 38.07 4.07
C TYR A 82 -19.92 39.58 4.21
N SER A 83 -20.29 40.19 3.08
CA SER A 83 -20.95 41.49 3.07
C SER A 83 -22.39 41.28 3.54
N ILE A 84 -22.67 41.49 4.82
CA ILE A 84 -24.06 41.70 5.26
C ILE A 84 -24.31 43.20 5.25
N ASN A 85 -25.02 43.64 4.22
CA ASN A 85 -25.73 44.91 4.23
C ASN A 85 -26.95 44.74 5.15
N VAL A 86 -27.02 45.49 6.25
CA VAL A 86 -28.30 45.83 6.87
C VAL A 86 -28.29 47.33 7.12
N SER A 87 -29.25 47.99 6.48
CA SER A 87 -29.59 49.41 6.53
C SER A 87 -30.08 49.88 7.89
#